data_AF-A0A938TD81-F1
#
_entry.id   AF-A0A938TD81-F1
#
_cell.length_a   1.000
_cell.length_b   1.000
_cell.length_c   1.000
_cell.angle_alpha   90.00
_cell.angle_beta   90.00
_cell.angle_gamma   90.00
#
_symmetry.space_group_name_H-M   'P 1'
#
loop_
_entity.id
_entity.type
_entity.pdbx_description
1 polymer ?
#
loop_
_entity_poly.entity_id
_entity_poly.type
_entity_poly.pdbx_seq_one_letter_code
_entity_poly.pdbx_strand_id
1 'polypeptide(L)'
;MKSVKKNERKHFALFIAHLSLEKLFKALYVEKFGEIPPFKHDLYMLALKCEMDLNEDIIAELKITNEYNLQTRYPEYKESFYKKYTFDFVSNELNRINKLRQWVLNTINNMQ
;
A
#
# COMPACT_ATOMS: atom_id res chain seq x y z
N MET A 1 -23.41 22.54 -4.82
CA MET A 1 -22.42 21.46 -4.97
C MET A 1 -21.12 22.03 -5.51
N LYS A 2 -20.23 22.50 -4.63
CA LYS A 2 -18.98 23.17 -4.99
C LYS A 2 -17.84 22.13 -5.00
N SER A 3 -17.22 21.98 -6.17
CA SER A 3 -15.88 21.41 -6.42
C SER A 3 -15.35 20.38 -5.41
N VAL A 4 -15.68 19.10 -5.59
CA VAL A 4 -14.78 18.00 -5.18
C VAL A 4 -13.58 18.09 -6.14
N LYS A 5 -12.59 18.90 -5.76
CA LYS A 5 -11.48 19.32 -6.62
C LYS A 5 -10.66 18.08 -6.98
N LYS A 6 -10.32 17.93 -8.27
CA LYS A 6 -9.60 16.83 -8.93
C LYS A 6 -8.39 16.22 -8.17
N ASN A 7 -7.81 16.93 -7.20
CA ASN A 7 -6.73 16.47 -6.33
C ASN A 7 -7.17 15.57 -5.17
N GLU A 8 -8.42 15.67 -4.70
CA GLU A 8 -8.94 14.76 -3.67
C GLU A 8 -9.06 13.31 -4.16
N ARG A 9 -9.29 13.12 -5.46
CA ARG A 9 -9.36 11.76 -6.03
C ARG A 9 -7.99 11.07 -6.13
N LYS A 10 -6.90 11.83 -6.12
CA LYS A 10 -5.55 11.30 -6.40
C LYS A 10 -4.92 10.63 -5.18
N HIS A 11 -5.01 11.25 -4.00
CA HIS A 11 -4.54 10.62 -2.77
C HIS A 11 -5.36 9.37 -2.44
N PHE A 12 -6.66 9.40 -2.75
CA PHE A 12 -7.55 8.26 -2.57
C PHE A 12 -7.11 7.05 -3.43
N ALA A 13 -6.60 7.27 -4.64
CA ALA A 13 -6.08 6.18 -5.47
C ALA A 13 -4.91 5.44 -4.79
N LEU A 14 -3.99 6.17 -4.14
CA LEU A 14 -2.86 5.57 -3.42
C LEU A 14 -3.31 4.83 -2.16
N PHE A 15 -4.34 5.33 -1.49
CA PHE A 15 -4.97 4.61 -0.38
C PHE A 15 -5.64 3.31 -0.83
N ILE A 16 -6.39 3.32 -1.92
CA ILE A 16 -6.98 2.10 -2.48
C ILE A 16 -5.89 1.11 -2.90
N ALA A 17 -4.79 1.59 -3.47
CA ALA A 17 -3.65 0.75 -3.84
C ALA A 17 -3.00 0.10 -2.61
N HIS A 18 -2.81 0.85 -1.51
CA HIS A 18 -2.38 0.31 -0.22
C HIS A 18 -3.34 -0.78 0.29
N LEU A 19 -4.66 -0.51 0.31
CA LEU A 19 -5.65 -1.49 0.78
C LEU A 19 -5.66 -2.77 -0.08
N SER A 20 -5.36 -2.66 -1.38
CA SER A 20 -5.24 -3.83 -2.25
C SER A 20 -4.07 -4.73 -1.83
N LEU A 21 -2.92 -4.14 -1.46
CA LEU A 21 -1.78 -4.91 -0.96
C LEU A 21 -2.07 -5.51 0.42
N GLU A 22 -2.73 -4.76 1.31
CA GLU A 22 -3.12 -5.25 2.63
C GLU A 22 -3.97 -6.54 2.50
N LYS A 23 -4.99 -6.50 1.63
CA LYS A 23 -5.84 -7.67 1.36
C LYS A 23 -5.07 -8.84 0.77
N LEU A 24 -4.10 -8.58 -0.10
CA LEU A 24 -3.25 -9.63 -0.69
C LEU A 24 -2.42 -10.34 0.39
N PHE A 25 -1.73 -9.60 1.26
CA PHE A 25 -0.97 -10.22 2.35
C PHE A 25 -1.87 -10.96 3.35
N LYS A 26 -3.06 -10.42 3.65
CA LYS A 26 -4.02 -11.10 4.53
C LYS A 26 -4.55 -12.40 3.92
N ALA A 27 -4.81 -12.41 2.61
CA ALA A 27 -5.20 -13.62 1.91
C ALA A 27 -4.08 -14.67 1.94
N LEU A 28 -2.83 -14.25 1.67
CA LEU A 28 -1.66 -15.12 1.76
C LEU A 28 -1.49 -15.71 3.17
N TYR A 29 -1.67 -14.90 4.21
CA TYR A 29 -1.60 -15.38 5.59
C TYR A 29 -2.64 -16.47 5.87
N VAL A 30 -3.89 -16.27 5.45
CA VAL A 30 -4.96 -17.26 5.60
C VAL A 30 -4.65 -18.53 4.81
N GLU A 31 -4.16 -18.41 3.58
CA GLU A 31 -3.77 -19.55 2.75
C GLU A 31 -2.63 -20.36 3.38
N LYS A 32 -1.61 -19.69 3.90
CA LYS A 32 -0.42 -20.34 4.46
C LYS A 32 -0.65 -20.96 5.84
N PHE A 33 -1.39 -20.29 6.72
CA PHE A 33 -1.51 -20.70 8.12
C PHE A 33 -2.91 -21.22 8.50
N GLY A 34 -3.95 -20.97 7.68
CA GLY A 34 -5.33 -21.33 8.00
C GLY A 34 -5.92 -20.54 9.18
N GLU A 35 -5.28 -19.44 9.58
CA GLU A 35 -5.63 -18.63 10.75
C GLU A 35 -6.19 -17.26 10.36
N ILE A 36 -6.81 -16.59 11.33
CA ILE A 36 -7.26 -15.21 11.17
C ILE A 36 -6.02 -14.31 11.02
N PRO A 37 -5.95 -13.49 9.96
CA PRO A 37 -4.78 -12.66 9.73
C PRO A 37 -4.67 -11.55 10.78
N PRO A 38 -3.45 -11.04 11.05
CA PRO A 38 -3.25 -9.98 12.03
C PRO A 38 -4.14 -8.76 11.77
N PHE A 39 -4.72 -8.20 12.84
CA PHE A 39 -5.46 -6.94 12.81
C PHE A 39 -4.50 -5.73 12.72
N LYS A 40 -3.62 -5.74 11.71
CA LYS A 40 -2.67 -4.67 11.41
C LYS A 40 -2.85 -4.23 9.96
N HIS A 41 -2.56 -2.95 9.71
CA HIS A 41 -2.54 -2.35 8.37
C HIS A 41 -1.11 -2.13 7.85
N ASP A 42 -0.10 -2.41 8.68
CA ASP A 42 1.29 -2.25 8.32
C ASP A 42 1.72 -3.39 7.38
N LEU A 43 2.01 -3.04 6.12
CA LEU A 43 2.38 -3.99 5.07
C LEU A 43 3.70 -4.71 5.35
N TYR A 44 4.68 -4.04 5.98
CA TYR A 44 5.94 -4.67 6.39
C TYR A 44 5.69 -5.73 7.47
N MET A 45 4.88 -5.41 8.47
CA MET A 45 4.53 -6.37 9.52
C MET A 45 3.72 -7.55 8.97
N LEU A 46 2.84 -7.31 7.99
CA LEU A 46 2.07 -8.38 7.33
C LEU A 46 3.00 -9.29 6.50
N ALA A 47 3.94 -8.72 5.75
CA ALA A 47 4.91 -9.48 4.96
C ALA A 47 5.83 -10.34 5.84
N LEU A 48 6.34 -9.79 6.95
CA LEU A 48 7.09 -10.56 7.94
C LEU A 48 6.27 -11.71 8.54
N LYS A 49 4.99 -11.47 8.81
CA LYS A 49 4.08 -12.49 9.35
C LYS A 49 3.75 -13.58 8.33
N CYS A 50 3.89 -13.30 7.03
CA CYS A 50 3.84 -14.31 5.98
C CYS A 50 5.17 -15.06 5.80
N GLU A 51 6.20 -14.71 6.58
CA GLU A 51 7.57 -15.22 6.48
C GLU A 51 8.17 -15.04 5.07
N MET A 52 7.90 -13.89 4.46
CA MET A 52 8.52 -13.53 3.19
C MET A 52 9.97 -13.12 3.41
N ASP A 53 10.84 -13.49 2.48
CA ASP A 53 12.21 -12.98 2.46
C ASP A 53 12.23 -11.55 1.89
N LEU A 54 12.65 -10.61 2.73
CA LEU A 54 12.57 -9.17 2.45
C LEU A 54 13.98 -8.59 2.40
N ASN A 55 14.36 -8.04 1.25
CA ASN A 55 15.55 -7.21 1.14
C ASN A 55 15.23 -5.76 1.56
N GLU A 56 16.27 -4.95 1.75
CA GLU A 56 16.15 -3.57 2.23
C GLU A 56 15.27 -2.69 1.32
N ASP A 57 15.36 -2.89 0.00
CA ASP A 57 14.56 -2.15 -0.98
C ASP A 57 13.06 -2.43 -0.81
N ILE A 58 12.68 -3.71 -0.71
CA ILE A 58 11.28 -4.10 -0.50
C ILE A 58 10.76 -3.59 0.85
N ILE A 59 11.58 -3.64 1.91
CA ILE A 59 11.22 -3.09 3.21
C ILE A 59 10.94 -1.59 3.10
N ALA A 60 11.79 -0.84 2.39
CA ALA A 60 11.60 0.58 2.18
C ALA A 60 10.30 0.87 1.39
N GLU A 61 10.03 0.13 0.31
CA GLU A 61 8.81 0.25 -0.49
C GLU A 61 7.53 -0.03 0.33
N LEU A 62 7.54 -1.06 1.18
CA LEU A 62 6.41 -1.39 2.07
C LEU A 62 6.15 -0.27 3.08
N LYS A 63 7.21 0.28 3.68
CA LYS A 63 7.10 1.38 4.65
C LYS A 63 6.59 2.67 4.01
N ILE A 64 7.09 3.03 2.83
CA ILE A 64 6.59 4.20 2.08
C ILE A 64 5.11 4.01 1.74
N THR A 65 4.73 2.80 1.32
CA THR A 65 3.33 2.50 0.98
C THR A 65 2.39 2.58 2.20
N ASN A 66 2.89 2.29 3.41
CA ASN A 66 2.11 2.46 4.65
C ASN A 66 1.73 3.93 4.91
N GLU A 67 2.52 4.90 4.45
CA GLU A 67 2.23 6.31 4.65
C GLU A 67 0.90 6.72 4.01
N TYR A 68 0.51 6.10 2.89
CA TYR A 68 -0.74 6.40 2.18
C TYR A 68 -1.99 5.98 2.96
N ASN A 69 -1.87 5.06 3.91
CA ASN A 69 -2.97 4.69 4.81
C ASN A 69 -3.20 5.73 5.91
N LEU A 70 -2.12 6.31 6.45
CA LEU A 70 -2.18 7.34 7.48
C LEU A 70 -2.63 8.68 6.90
N GLN A 71 -2.09 9.04 5.74
CA GLN A 71 -2.27 10.36 5.13
C GLN A 71 -3.69 10.61 4.58
N THR A 72 -4.48 9.55 4.37
CA THR A 72 -5.89 9.67 3.95
C THR A 72 -6.89 9.77 5.10
N ARG A 73 -6.47 9.40 6.32
CA ARG A 73 -7.31 9.51 7.53
C ARG A 73 -7.23 10.88 8.20
N TYR A 74 -6.15 11.65 7.95
CA TYR A 74 -5.97 13.01 8.47
C TYR A 74 -5.60 14.02 7.37
N PRO A 75 -6.52 14.33 6.45
CA PRO A 75 -6.29 15.31 5.37
C PRO A 75 -6.10 16.75 5.88
N GLU A 76 -6.37 16.99 7.16
CA GLU A 76 -6.30 18.28 7.85
C GLU A 76 -4.88 18.83 8.07
N TYR A 77 -3.84 18.07 7.69
CA TYR A 77 -2.48 18.59 7.54
C TYR A 77 -2.24 19.23 6.15
N LYS A 78 -2.80 20.44 5.97
CA LYS A 78 -2.32 21.56 5.10
C LYS A 78 -2.53 21.48 3.57
N GLU A 79 -2.81 22.64 2.98
CA GLU A 79 -2.73 22.93 1.53
C GLU A 79 -1.42 22.44 0.85
N SER A 80 -0.31 22.38 1.59
CA SER A 80 0.97 21.84 1.11
C SER A 80 0.90 20.35 0.75
N PHE A 81 0.02 19.60 1.41
CA PHE A 81 -0.23 18.20 1.13
C PHE A 81 -0.82 18.02 -0.28
N TYR A 82 -1.92 18.71 -0.60
CA TYR A 82 -2.52 18.62 -1.93
C TYR A 82 -1.62 19.13 -3.06
N LYS A 83 -0.63 19.98 -2.77
CA LYS A 83 0.39 20.39 -3.74
C LYS A 83 1.39 19.26 -4.06
N LYS A 84 1.69 18.37 -3.11
CA LYS A 84 2.57 17.20 -3.31
C LYS A 84 1.92 16.16 -4.24
N TYR A 85 0.61 15.99 -4.17
CA TYR A 85 -0.14 15.00 -4.96
C TYR A 85 -0.47 15.50 -6.37
N THR A 86 0.56 15.84 -7.14
CA THR A 86 0.43 16.11 -8.57
C THR A 86 0.01 14.83 -9.30
N PHE A 87 -0.48 14.97 -10.54
CA PHE A 87 -0.85 13.79 -11.34
C PHE A 87 0.35 12.88 -11.57
N ASP A 88 1.51 13.46 -11.90
CA ASP A 88 2.74 12.72 -12.17
C ASP A 88 3.26 12.02 -10.92
N PHE A 89 3.23 12.70 -9.76
CA PHE A 89 3.60 12.08 -8.49
C PHE A 89 2.73 10.85 -8.20
N VAL A 90 1.39 11.00 -8.24
CA VAL A 90 0.49 9.87 -7.97
C VAL A 90 0.65 8.74 -8.98
N SER A 91 0.86 9.06 -10.26
CA SER A 91 1.07 8.05 -11.29
C SER A 91 2.37 7.27 -11.06
N ASN A 92 3.45 7.95 -10.68
CA ASN A 92 4.72 7.31 -10.35
C ASN A 92 4.59 6.41 -9.12
N GLU A 93 3.92 6.88 -8.07
CA GLU A 93 3.68 6.09 -6.86
C GLU A 93 2.79 4.88 -7.12
N LEU A 94 1.72 5.02 -7.92
CA LEU A 94 0.91 3.87 -8.35
C LEU A 94 1.74 2.85 -9.14
N ASN A 95 2.67 3.32 -9.96
CA ASN A 95 3.54 2.42 -10.73
C ASN A 95 4.52 1.67 -9.81
N ARG A 96 5.06 2.33 -8.78
CA ARG A 96 5.88 1.68 -7.73
C ARG A 96 5.07 0.63 -6.97
N ILE A 97 3.88 0.98 -6.50
CA ILE A 97 2.98 0.06 -5.79
C ILE A 97 2.61 -1.14 -6.69
N ASN A 98 2.39 -0.92 -7.99
CA ASN A 98 2.15 -2.00 -8.94
C ASN A 98 3.35 -2.93 -9.08
N LYS A 99 4.59 -2.40 -9.15
CA LYS A 99 5.81 -3.24 -9.17
C LYS A 99 5.94 -4.06 -7.88
N LEU A 100 5.68 -3.44 -6.73
CA LEU A 100 5.66 -4.13 -5.44
C LEU A 100 4.61 -5.25 -5.43
N ARG A 101 3.39 -4.98 -5.93
CA ARG A 101 2.34 -6.00 -6.08
C ARG A 101 2.78 -7.16 -6.96
N GLN A 102 3.41 -6.90 -8.11
CA GLN A 102 3.91 -7.96 -8.98
C GLN A 102 5.00 -8.78 -8.30
N TRP A 103 5.90 -8.12 -7.56
CA TRP A 103 6.89 -8.82 -6.75
C TRP A 103 6.22 -9.75 -5.72
N VAL A 104 5.21 -9.29 -4.97
CA VAL A 104 4.47 -10.13 -4.02
C VAL A 104 3.86 -11.35 -4.72
N LEU A 105 3.18 -11.15 -5.85
CA LEU A 105 2.56 -12.25 -6.61
C LEU A 105 3.58 -13.27 -7.11
N ASN A 106 4.72 -12.81 -7.62
CA ASN A 106 5.79 -13.70 -8.05
C ASN A 106 6.39 -14.49 -6.88
N THR A 107 6.58 -13.84 -5.73
CA THR A 107 7.04 -14.51 -4.51
C THR A 107 6.06 -15.59 -4.06
N ILE A 108 4.75 -15.32 -4.13
CA ILE A 108 3.70 -16.33 -3.81
C ILE A 108 3.77 -17.52 -4.76
N ASN A 109 3.85 -17.28 -6.07
CA ASN A 109 3.92 -18.35 -7.07
C ASN A 109 5.17 -19.23 -6.91
N ASN A 110 6.27 -18.67 -6.37
CA ASN A 110 7.50 -19.42 -6.11
C ASN A 110 7.48 -20.18 -4.77
N MET A 111 6.48 -19.96 -3.92
CA MET A 111 6.29 -20.67 -2.65
C MET A 111 5.39 -21.92 -2.78
N GLN A 112 4.72 -22.09 -3.92
CA GLN A 112 3.89 -23.25 -4.27
C GLN A 112 4.73 -24.35 -4.93
#